data_AF-A0A7D5RCJ1-F1
#
_entry.id   AF-A0A7D5RCJ1-F1
#
_cell.length_a   1.000
_cell.length_b   1.000
_cell.length_c   1.000
_cell.angle_alpha   90.00
_cell.angle_beta   90.00
_cell.angle_gamma   90.00
#
_symmetry.space_group_name_H-M   'P 1'
#
loop_
_entity.id
_entity.type
_entity.pdbx_description
1 polymer ?
#
loop_
_entity_poly.entity_id
_entity_poly.type
_entity_poly.pdbx_seq_one_letter_code
_entity_poly.pdbx_strand_id
1 'polypeptide(L)'
;MLIGIPGCGKTTFCRKFFPEMMRISRDDIGDTKKEHRIILERLEQNNDFVIDDINHTKDVRQKLFEMAKSFDAKVTGIFFDVSTDRCIAQNFKREKPLPDAAIGITIDETPFGSQNSSLVRTNLVIVSSIRIPVMMVASI
;
A
#
# COMPACT_ATOMS: atom_id res chain seq x y z
N MET A 1 -1.80 1.42 0.77
CA MET A 1 -1.20 0.23 0.13
C MET A 1 -0.18 0.68 -0.90
N LEU A 2 1.05 0.19 -0.82
CA LEU A 2 2.11 0.43 -1.80
C LEU A 2 2.11 -0.69 -2.84
N ILE A 3 2.33 -0.37 -4.11
CA ILE A 3 2.27 -1.30 -5.24
C ILE A 3 3.49 -1.06 -6.12
N GLY A 4 4.31 -2.07 -6.35
CA GLY A 4 5.56 -1.92 -7.09
C GLY A 4 6.51 -3.09 -6.88
N ILE A 5 7.42 -3.32 -7.83
CA ILE A 5 8.39 -4.42 -7.74
C ILE A 5 9.44 -4.17 -6.66
N PRO A 6 10.17 -5.18 -6.18
CA PRO A 6 11.30 -4.96 -5.30
C PRO A 6 12.32 -4.00 -5.93
N GLY A 7 12.91 -3.13 -5.10
CA GLY A 7 13.88 -2.14 -5.59
C GLY A 7 13.27 -0.82 -6.09
N CYS A 8 11.95 -0.70 -6.26
CA CYS A 8 11.31 0.55 -6.71
C CYS A 8 11.19 1.64 -5.61
N GLY A 9 11.63 1.36 -4.39
CA GLY A 9 11.74 2.36 -3.31
C GLY A 9 10.55 2.46 -2.35
N LYS A 10 9.58 1.54 -2.39
CA LYS A 10 8.40 1.51 -1.48
C LYS A 10 8.75 1.71 -0.01
N THR A 11 9.68 0.91 0.52
CA THR A 11 10.06 0.98 1.93
C THR A 11 10.72 2.33 2.28
N THR A 12 11.55 2.87 1.40
CA THR A 12 12.15 4.21 1.58
C THR A 12 11.09 5.30 1.55
N PHE A 13 10.13 5.20 0.65
CA PHE A 13 8.98 6.10 0.58
C PHE A 13 8.16 6.04 1.87
N CYS A 14 7.81 4.83 2.34
CA CYS A 14 7.07 4.64 3.59
C CYS A 14 7.76 5.30 4.77
N ARG A 15 9.06 5.04 4.97
CA ARG A 15 9.83 5.62 6.08
C ARG A 15 9.93 7.14 6.00
N LYS A 16 9.98 7.71 4.79
CA LYS A 16 10.13 9.15 4.60
C LYS A 16 8.82 9.91 4.78
N PHE A 17 7.71 9.37 4.26
CA PHE A 17 6.44 10.09 4.19
C PHE A 17 5.41 9.64 5.23
N PHE A 18 5.57 8.44 5.80
CA PHE A 18 4.68 7.88 6.81
C PHE A 18 5.47 7.30 8.01
N PRO A 19 6.36 8.08 8.65
CA PRO A 19 7.22 7.57 9.73
C PRO A 19 6.43 7.10 10.96
N GLU A 20 5.27 7.69 11.24
CA GLU A 20 4.41 7.37 12.38
C GLU A 20 3.45 6.20 12.12
N MET A 21 3.29 5.77 10.86
CA MET A 21 2.38 4.68 10.51
C MET A 21 3.10 3.34 10.59
N MET A 22 2.41 2.33 11.13
CA MET A 22 2.93 0.97 11.10
C MET A 22 3.04 0.48 9.65
N ARG A 23 4.25 0.05 9.26
CA ARG A 23 4.47 -0.69 8.02
C ARG A 23 4.24 -2.18 8.27
N ILE A 24 3.33 -2.77 7.52
CA ILE A 24 3.07 -4.21 7.47
C ILE A 24 3.65 -4.74 6.16
N SER A 25 4.54 -5.71 6.23
CA SER A 25 5.18 -6.31 5.07
C SER A 25 5.34 -7.81 5.27
N ARG A 26 4.95 -8.59 4.28
CA ARG A 26 5.10 -10.05 4.30
C ARG A 26 6.56 -10.46 4.37
N ASP A 27 7.47 -9.70 3.77
CA ASP A 27 8.90 -9.96 3.81
C ASP A 27 9.46 -9.87 5.25
N ASP A 28 8.93 -8.95 6.06
CA ASP A 28 9.30 -8.81 7.49
C ASP A 28 8.66 -9.90 8.35
N ILE A 29 7.40 -10.27 8.05
CA ILE A 29 6.58 -11.15 8.90
C ILE A 29 6.83 -12.64 8.59
N GLY A 30 7.12 -12.97 7.34
CA GLY A 30 7.39 -14.34 6.86
C GLY A 30 6.18 -15.29 6.84
N ASP A 31 4.98 -14.82 7.18
CA ASP A 31 3.78 -15.64 7.33
C ASP A 31 2.51 -14.85 6.96
N THR A 32 1.86 -15.25 5.87
CA THR A 32 0.63 -14.61 5.35
C THR A 32 -0.52 -14.61 6.35
N LYS A 33 -0.66 -15.65 7.19
CA LYS A 33 -1.74 -15.71 8.19
C LYS A 33 -1.49 -14.69 9.30
N LYS A 34 -0.24 -14.56 9.74
CA LYS A 34 0.15 -13.54 10.73
C LYS A 34 -0.02 -12.14 10.17
N GLU A 35 0.35 -11.91 8.90
CA GLU A 35 0.14 -10.65 8.20
C GLU A 35 -1.34 -10.25 8.20
N HIS A 36 -2.23 -11.15 7.74
CA HIS A 36 -3.67 -10.90 7.74
C HIS A 36 -4.23 -10.61 9.13
N ARG A 37 -3.76 -11.33 10.16
CA ARG A 37 -4.18 -11.08 11.54
C ARG A 37 -3.78 -9.68 12.01
N ILE A 38 -2.54 -9.26 11.73
CA ILE A 38 -2.07 -7.90 12.10
C ILE A 38 -2.90 -6.84 11.37
N ILE A 39 -3.23 -7.06 10.09
CA ILE A 39 -4.10 -6.14 9.32
C ILE A 39 -5.47 -6.02 10.00
N LEU A 40 -6.10 -7.15 10.36
CA LEU A 40 -7.40 -7.17 11.03
C LEU A 40 -7.35 -6.46 12.39
N GLU A 41 -6.33 -6.75 13.22
CA GLU A 41 -6.14 -6.08 14.51
C GLU A 41 -6.02 -4.56 14.35
N ARG A 42 -5.34 -4.08 13.30
CA ARG A 42 -5.22 -2.65 13.02
C ARG A 42 -6.53 -2.01 12.57
N LEU A 43 -7.29 -2.71 11.73
CA LEU A 43 -8.62 -2.27 11.30
C LEU A 43 -9.58 -2.20 12.48
N GLU A 44 -9.61 -3.21 13.35
CA GLU A 44 -10.42 -3.24 14.58
C GLU A 44 -10.10 -2.09 15.54
N GLN A 45 -8.81 -1.73 15.63
CA GLN A 45 -8.34 -0.62 16.47
C GLN A 45 -8.50 0.76 15.81
N ASN A 46 -9.00 0.83 14.57
CA ASN A 46 -9.14 2.07 13.81
C ASN A 46 -7.80 2.83 13.67
N ASN A 47 -6.71 2.09 13.53
CA ASN A 47 -5.35 2.63 13.38
C ASN A 47 -4.95 2.72 11.90
N ASP A 48 -4.30 3.81 11.51
CA ASP A 48 -3.73 3.95 10.17
C ASP A 48 -2.46 3.09 10.00
N PHE A 49 -2.31 2.43 8.85
CA PHE A 49 -1.15 1.59 8.53
C PHE A 49 -0.84 1.53 7.03
N VAL A 50 0.38 1.10 6.71
CA VAL A 50 0.87 0.95 5.34
C VAL A 50 1.16 -0.51 5.05
N ILE A 51 0.52 -1.07 4.02
CA ILE A 51 0.88 -2.38 3.45
C ILE A 51 2.01 -2.15 2.43
N ASP A 52 3.20 -2.70 2.71
CA ASP A 52 4.41 -2.67 1.87
C ASP A 52 4.74 -4.08 1.37
N ASP A 53 3.93 -4.52 0.42
CA ASP A 53 4.06 -5.77 -0.32
C ASP A 53 4.16 -5.46 -1.82
N ILE A 54 4.47 -6.45 -2.65
CA ILE A 54 4.51 -6.27 -4.11
C ILE A 54 3.12 -5.90 -4.64
N ASN A 55 2.05 -6.50 -4.08
CA ASN A 55 0.65 -6.25 -4.45
C ASN A 55 0.40 -6.31 -5.97
N HIS A 56 1.05 -7.28 -6.62
CA HIS A 56 1.24 -7.34 -8.07
C HIS A 56 -0.04 -7.63 -8.86
N THR A 57 -1.03 -8.33 -8.32
CA THR A 57 -2.28 -8.62 -9.03
C THR A 57 -3.44 -7.79 -8.51
N LYS A 58 -4.40 -7.49 -9.39
CA LYS A 58 -5.67 -6.89 -9.01
C LYS A 58 -6.41 -7.71 -7.94
N ASP A 59 -6.38 -9.04 -8.02
CA ASP A 59 -7.08 -9.90 -7.07
C ASP A 59 -6.53 -9.79 -5.64
N VAL A 60 -5.21 -9.72 -5.50
CA VAL A 60 -4.58 -9.48 -4.18
C VAL A 60 -5.03 -8.15 -3.60
N ARG A 61 -5.02 -7.10 -4.44
CA ARG A 61 -5.47 -5.76 -4.03
C ARG A 61 -6.96 -5.70 -3.71
N GLN A 62 -7.78 -6.42 -4.48
CA GLN A 62 -9.23 -6.48 -4.28
C GLN A 62 -9.59 -7.15 -2.95
N LYS A 63 -8.91 -8.24 -2.57
CA LYS A 63 -9.10 -8.90 -1.27
C LYS A 63 -8.77 -7.97 -0.10
N LEU A 64 -7.66 -7.24 -0.18
CA LEU A 64 -7.28 -6.25 0.83
C LEU A 64 -8.28 -5.09 0.89
N PHE A 65 -8.77 -4.65 -0.27
CA PHE A 65 -9.80 -3.62 -0.34
C PHE A 65 -11.12 -4.06 0.30
N GLU A 66 -11.60 -5.26 0.00
CA GLU A 66 -12.83 -5.81 0.59
C GLU A 66 -12.69 -5.99 2.09
N MET A 67 -11.54 -6.47 2.56
CA MET A 67 -11.22 -6.57 3.98
C MET A 67 -11.25 -5.20 4.65
N ALA A 68 -10.61 -4.18 4.10
CA ALA A 68 -10.64 -2.84 4.69
C ALA A 68 -12.06 -2.22 4.64
N LYS A 69 -12.79 -2.45 3.54
CA LYS A 69 -14.15 -1.95 3.35
C LYS A 69 -15.13 -2.52 4.38
N SER A 70 -14.96 -3.77 4.83
CA SER A 70 -15.83 -4.34 5.87
C SER A 70 -15.67 -3.67 7.25
N PHE A 71 -14.62 -2.86 7.43
CA PHE A 71 -14.37 -2.04 8.61
C PHE A 71 -14.56 -0.53 8.33
N ASP A 72 -15.24 -0.17 7.24
CA ASP A 72 -15.43 1.22 6.79
C ASP A 72 -14.11 2.00 6.58
N ALA A 73 -13.00 1.29 6.43
CA ALA A 73 -11.69 1.89 6.25
C ALA A 73 -11.51 2.38 4.80
N LYS A 74 -10.83 3.52 4.65
CA LYS A 74 -10.46 4.07 3.35
C LYS A 74 -9.15 3.44 2.87
N VAL A 75 -9.13 2.99 1.61
CA VAL A 75 -7.93 2.40 1.01
C VAL A 75 -7.37 3.31 -0.07
N THR A 76 -6.10 3.65 0.04
CA THR A 76 -5.34 4.37 -0.99
C THR A 76 -4.26 3.47 -1.58
N GLY A 77 -4.21 3.38 -2.91
CA GLY A 77 -3.16 2.67 -3.65
C GLY A 77 -2.11 3.63 -4.19
N ILE A 78 -0.82 3.35 -3.94
CA ILE A 78 0.30 4.13 -4.47
C ILE A 78 1.11 3.20 -5.38
N PHE A 79 1.06 3.46 -6.69
CA PHE A 79 1.81 2.72 -7.69
C PHE A 79 3.16 3.37 -7.97
N PHE A 80 4.21 2.56 -7.92
CA PHE A 80 5.59 2.97 -8.17
C PHE A 80 6.00 2.58 -9.58
N ASP A 81 5.76 3.50 -10.51
CA ASP A 81 6.17 3.38 -11.91
C ASP A 81 7.68 3.68 -12.03
N VAL A 82 8.49 2.64 -11.81
CA VAL A 82 9.95 2.70 -11.90
C VAL A 82 10.40 1.58 -12.84
N SER A 83 11.18 1.93 -13.86
CA SER A 83 11.72 0.99 -14.84
C SER A 83 12.38 -0.22 -14.18
N THR A 84 12.10 -1.42 -14.71
CA THR A 84 12.62 -2.69 -14.20
C THR A 84 14.14 -2.70 -14.04
N ASP A 85 14.89 -2.15 -15.01
CA ASP A 85 16.36 -2.08 -14.95
C ASP A 85 16.87 -1.31 -13.72
N ARG A 86 16.22 -0.20 -13.37
CA ARG A 86 16.55 0.57 -12.17
C ARG A 86 16.21 -0.22 -10.91
N CYS A 87 15.06 -0.90 -10.89
CA CYS A 87 14.65 -1.74 -9.76
C CYS A 87 15.62 -2.91 -9.53
N ILE A 88 16.06 -3.56 -10.60
CA ILE A 88 17.10 -4.61 -10.59
C ILE A 88 18.40 -4.04 -10.02
N ALA A 89 18.89 -2.93 -10.59
CA ALA A 89 20.13 -2.30 -10.14
C ALA A 89 20.09 -1.87 -8.66
N GLN A 90 18.92 -1.46 -8.16
CA GLN A 90 18.72 -1.14 -6.75
C GLN A 90 18.60 -2.38 -5.87
N ASN A 91 17.97 -3.45 -6.34
CA ASN A 91 17.88 -4.71 -5.61
C ASN A 91 19.26 -5.33 -5.40
N PHE A 92 20.14 -5.28 -6.40
CA PHE A 92 21.53 -5.74 -6.29
C PHE A 92 22.34 -5.01 -5.21
N LYS A 93 21.94 -3.78 -4.86
CA LYS A 93 22.61 -2.97 -3.82
C LYS A 93 22.05 -3.21 -2.41
N ARG A 94 21.02 -4.06 -2.26
CA ARG A 94 20.46 -4.38 -0.93
C ARG A 94 21.44 -5.28 -0.17
N GLU A 95 21.47 -5.13 1.15
CA GLU A 95 22.22 -6.03 2.03
C GLU A 95 21.80 -7.51 1.83
N LYS A 96 20.50 -7.72 1.58
CA LYS A 96 19.93 -9.00 1.17
C LYS A 96 19.16 -8.82 -0.14
N PRO A 97 19.82 -9.02 -1.30
CA PRO A 97 19.14 -8.98 -2.60
C PRO A 97 18.06 -10.06 -2.68
N LEU A 98 16.90 -9.71 -3.23
CA LEU A 98 15.87 -10.69 -3.54
C LEU A 98 16.21 -11.43 -4.86
N PRO A 99 15.76 -12.68 -5.04
CA PRO A 99 15.98 -13.43 -6.27
C PRO A 99 15.40 -12.72 -7.50
N ASP A 100 15.97 -12.94 -8.68
CA ASP A 100 15.50 -12.32 -9.94
C ASP A 100 14.01 -12.62 -10.21
N ALA A 101 13.54 -13.81 -9.83
CA ALA A 101 12.13 -14.20 -9.92
C ALA A 101 11.18 -13.26 -9.14
N ALA A 102 11.67 -12.56 -8.12
CA ALA A 102 10.90 -11.56 -7.37
C ALA A 102 10.88 -10.18 -8.05
N ILE A 103 11.83 -9.91 -8.96
CA ILE A 103 12.00 -8.61 -9.63
C ILE A 103 11.40 -8.63 -11.05
N GLY A 104 11.46 -9.78 -11.74
CA GLY A 104 10.86 -10.01 -13.05
C GLY A 104 9.34 -10.14 -13.05
N ILE A 105 8.67 -9.81 -11.94
CA ILE A 105 7.22 -9.89 -11.82
C ILE A 105 6.58 -8.74 -12.58
N THR A 106 5.65 -9.06 -13.48
CA THR A 106 4.79 -8.07 -14.11
C THR A 106 3.72 -7.63 -13.11
N ILE A 107 3.55 -6.32 -12.93
CA ILE A 107 2.49 -5.78 -12.10
C ILE A 107 1.29 -5.45 -12.97
N ASP A 108 0.14 -5.97 -12.57
CA ASP A 108 -1.13 -5.55 -13.10
C ASP A 108 -1.44 -4.13 -12.59
N GLU A 109 -1.46 -3.15 -13.48
CA GLU A 109 -1.71 -1.74 -13.17
C GLU A 109 -3.21 -1.41 -13.02
N THR A 110 -4.09 -2.39 -13.28
CA THR A 110 -5.54 -2.18 -13.25
C THR A 110 -5.99 -1.68 -11.87
N PRO A 111 -6.81 -0.62 -11.79
CA PRO A 111 -7.39 -0.18 -10.52
C PRO A 111 -8.14 -1.32 -9.80
N PHE A 112 -8.22 -1.24 -8.48
CA PHE A 112 -8.97 -2.14 -7.61
C PHE A 112 -10.07 -1.35 -6.88
N GLY A 113 -11.19 -1.99 -6.50
CA GLY A 113 -12.37 -1.35 -5.89
C GLY A 113 -13.37 -0.72 -6.88
N SER A 114 -14.53 -0.26 -6.37
CA SER A 114 -15.59 0.36 -7.20
C SER A 114 -15.29 1.83 -7.49
N GLN A 115 -14.84 2.08 -8.72
CA GLN A 115 -14.71 3.32 -9.48
C GLN A 115 -15.25 4.62 -8.83
N ASN A 116 -14.34 5.38 -8.22
CA ASN A 116 -14.21 6.83 -8.43
C ASN A 116 -12.80 7.32 -8.02
N SER A 117 -11.77 6.52 -8.29
CA SER A 117 -10.37 6.90 -8.08
C SER A 117 -9.76 7.26 -9.42
N SER A 118 -9.83 8.55 -9.76
CA SER A 118 -8.99 9.13 -10.79
C SER A 118 -7.54 8.71 -10.55
N LEU A 119 -7.00 7.86 -11.43
CA LEU A 119 -5.55 7.63 -11.53
C LEU A 119 -4.94 8.94 -12.03
N VAL A 120 -4.68 9.87 -11.12
CA VAL A 120 -3.92 11.07 -11.44
C VAL A 120 -2.47 10.63 -11.54
N ARG A 121 -1.96 10.58 -12.79
CA ARG A 121 -0.53 10.52 -13.07
C ARG A 121 0.14 11.61 -12.24
N THR A 122 0.92 11.15 -11.27
CA THR A 122 1.67 11.94 -10.28
C THR A 122 0.80 12.93 -9.49
N ASN A 123 0.11 12.45 -8.46
CA ASN A 123 -0.16 13.24 -7.26
C ASN A 123 -0.31 12.32 -6.04
N LEU A 124 0.49 12.61 -5.03
CA LEU A 124 0.43 12.10 -3.66
C LEU A 124 -1.02 12.19 -3.13
N VAL A 125 -1.65 11.07 -2.78
CA VAL A 125 -2.89 11.06 -1.98
C VAL A 125 -2.53 10.65 -0.55
N ILE A 126 -2.51 11.66 0.32
CA ILE A 126 -2.36 11.53 1.77
C ILE A 126 -3.68 10.99 2.35
N VAL A 127 -3.61 10.02 3.25
CA VAL A 127 -4.70 9.76 4.20
C VAL A 127 -4.17 10.11 5.57
N SER A 128 -4.40 11.34 5.98
CA SER A 128 -4.42 11.76 7.37
C SER A 128 -5.84 11.57 7.89
N SER A 129 -5.98 11.06 9.10
CA SER A 129 -7.19 11.26 9.90
C SER A 129 -7.50 12.77 10.01
N ILE A 130 -8.46 13.26 9.22
CA ILE A 130 -9.07 14.58 9.44
C ILE A 130 -10.44 14.32 10.03
N ARG A 131 -10.56 14.57 11.34
CA ARG A 131 -11.85 14.91 11.95
C ARG A 131 -12.27 16.26 11.38
N ILE A 132 -13.34 16.31 10.60
CA ILE A 132 -14.11 17.55 10.43
C ILE A 132 -15.06 17.60 11.63
N PRO A 133 -14.93 18.58 12.55
CA PRO A 133 -15.96 18.79 13.56
C PRO A 133 -17.26 19.18 12.85
N VAL A 134 -18.32 18.42 13.12
CA VAL A 134 -19.69 18.78 12.72
C VAL A 134 -20.10 20.00 13.55
N MET A 135 -19.86 21.21 13.04
CA MET A 135 -20.53 22.43 13.52
C MET A 135 -20.51 23.50 12.41
N MET A 136 -21.70 24.06 12.15
CA MET A 136 -22.09 25.04 11.11
C MET A 136 -22.18 24.42 9.69
N VAL A 137 -23.30 24.47 8.97
CA VAL A 137 -24.28 25.54 8.72
C VAL A 137 -25.63 24.86 8.41
N ALA A 138 -26.64 25.00 9.26
CA ALA A 138 -27.81 25.88 9.11
C ALA A 138 -28.54 25.80 7.74
N SER A 139 -29.80 25.36 7.83
CA SER A 139 -30.99 25.78 7.06
C SER A 139 -30.87 25.90 5.53
N ILE A 140 -31.62 25.05 4.81
CA ILE A 140 -32.76 25.35 3.92
C ILE A 140 -33.49 24.02 3.66
#